data_AF-A0A7C9JD87-F1
#
_entry.id   AF-A0A7C9JD87-F1
#
_cell.length_a   1.000
_cell.length_b   1.000
_cell.length_c   1.000
_cell.angle_alpha   90.00
_cell.angle_beta   90.00
_cell.angle_gamma   90.00
#
_symmetry.space_group_name_H-M   'P 1'
#
loop_
_entity.id
_entity.type
_entity.pdbx_description
1 polymer ?
#
loop_
_entity_poly.entity_id
_entity_poly.type
_entity_poly.pdbx_seq_one_letter_code
_entity_poly.pdbx_strand_id
1 'polypeptide(L)'
;MTGRPAFWVWLLGVVAGLLLINTTLVPQARVFTIGTMIALCVLVPVLLAAFWLFTRVRPLRAAPIGYSWMALAWGGLAAFGVAFLANTAFSSLLTKTTSPLFADRWADAIVAPLDEETAKLAGVALIALIAPWVMSGALAGFGYGAIVGLGFQIVEDFLYVFNTIIATGGIQQSGDTVQSLFARLVYSAWWSHWAMTAVAGAGLAYAIARTDRTLAARVTVAVSAWILAMLMHAWWDSPLLSDSTFAKGIPLLVVAIVVFIVARHLDRRSIAYGDAQRLSHTWGKVE
;
A
#
# COMPACT_ATOMS: atom_id res chain seq x y z
N MET A 1 23.21 -6.98 -1.70
CA MET A 1 21.80 -6.87 -2.13
C MET A 1 21.55 -7.60 -3.45
N THR A 2 22.38 -7.42 -4.47
CA THR A 2 22.27 -8.04 -5.80
C THR A 2 22.33 -9.57 -5.83
N GLY A 3 22.88 -10.22 -4.80
CA GLY A 3 22.87 -11.68 -4.66
C GLY A 3 21.51 -12.28 -4.24
N ARG A 4 20.50 -11.46 -3.93
CA ARG A 4 19.16 -11.93 -3.53
C ARG A 4 18.21 -11.86 -4.74
N PRO A 5 17.59 -12.97 -5.20
CA PRO A 5 16.65 -12.96 -6.32
C PRO A 5 15.50 -11.95 -6.14
N ALA A 6 15.02 -11.77 -4.92
CA ALA A 6 13.98 -10.81 -4.59
C ALA A 6 14.35 -9.35 -4.93
N PHE A 7 15.65 -8.99 -4.89
CA PHE A 7 16.10 -7.67 -5.32
C PHE A 7 15.86 -7.44 -6.81
N TRP A 8 16.08 -8.46 -7.64
CA TRP A 8 15.86 -8.37 -9.08
C TRP A 8 14.37 -8.35 -9.42
N VAL A 9 13.54 -9.12 -8.70
CA VAL A 9 12.08 -9.03 -8.83
C VAL A 9 11.59 -7.62 -8.48
N TRP A 10 12.09 -7.05 -7.38
CA TRP A 10 11.81 -5.67 -7.00
C TRP A 10 12.23 -4.69 -8.09
N LEU A 11 13.46 -4.79 -8.60
CA LEU A 11 13.99 -3.88 -9.62
C LEU A 11 13.19 -3.96 -10.93
N LEU A 12 12.91 -5.18 -11.41
CA LEU A 12 12.13 -5.40 -12.63
C LEU A 12 10.71 -4.84 -12.48
N GLY A 13 10.06 -5.07 -11.32
CA GLY A 13 8.75 -4.50 -11.04
C GLY A 13 8.75 -2.97 -11.03
N VAL A 14 9.76 -2.36 -10.41
CA VAL A 14 9.92 -0.90 -10.40
C VAL A 14 10.16 -0.34 -11.81
N VAL A 15 11.02 -0.97 -12.61
CA VAL A 15 11.29 -0.56 -13.99
C VAL A 15 10.03 -0.70 -14.85
N ALA A 16 9.32 -1.83 -14.76
CA ALA A 16 8.07 -2.04 -15.48
C ALA A 16 7.00 -1.01 -15.07
N GLY A 17 6.87 -0.72 -13.78
CA GLY A 17 5.97 0.31 -13.26
C GLY A 17 6.30 1.71 -13.78
N LEU A 18 7.58 2.08 -13.83
CA LEU A 18 8.04 3.35 -14.42
C LEU A 18 7.68 3.45 -15.90
N LEU A 19 7.91 2.38 -16.67
CA LEU A 19 7.55 2.34 -18.09
C LEU A 19 6.04 2.52 -18.28
N LEU A 20 5.24 1.88 -17.44
CA LEU A 20 3.79 2.00 -17.51
C LEU A 20 3.32 3.41 -17.12
N ILE A 21 3.82 3.99 -16.04
CA ILE A 21 3.52 5.40 -15.67
C ILE A 21 3.90 6.36 -16.79
N ASN A 22 5.01 6.11 -17.48
CA ASN A 22 5.44 6.90 -18.63
C ASN A 22 4.48 6.77 -19.83
N THR A 23 3.80 5.64 -20.02
CA THR A 23 2.83 5.46 -21.10
C THR A 23 1.39 5.83 -20.71
N THR A 24 1.08 5.92 -19.41
CA THR A 24 -0.28 6.19 -18.91
C THR A 24 -0.44 7.59 -18.32
N LEU A 25 0.35 7.96 -17.30
CA LEU A 25 0.19 9.22 -16.56
C LEU A 25 0.93 10.38 -17.22
N VAL A 26 2.13 10.16 -17.76
CA VAL A 26 2.92 11.24 -18.38
C VAL A 26 2.19 11.91 -19.56
N PRO A 27 1.49 11.19 -20.46
CA PRO A 27 0.70 11.83 -21.51
C PRO A 27 -0.40 12.73 -20.93
N GLN A 28 -1.11 12.27 -19.89
CA GLN A 28 -2.15 13.05 -19.22
C GLN A 28 -1.56 14.29 -18.56
N ALA A 29 -0.39 14.17 -17.91
CA ALA A 29 0.30 15.28 -17.29
C ALA A 29 0.73 16.37 -18.29
N ARG A 30 1.07 15.98 -19.52
CA ARG A 30 1.40 16.93 -20.61
C ARG A 30 0.17 17.66 -21.15
N VAL A 31 -1.00 17.05 -21.11
CA VAL A 31 -2.27 17.66 -21.51
C VAL A 31 -2.79 18.58 -20.40
N PHE A 32 -2.80 18.09 -19.17
CA PHE A 32 -3.33 18.78 -17.99
C PHE A 32 -2.21 19.40 -17.16
N THR A 33 -1.46 20.34 -17.75
CA THR A 33 -0.26 20.91 -17.14
C THR A 33 -0.56 21.71 -15.86
N ILE A 34 -1.63 22.49 -15.83
CA ILE A 34 -2.01 23.29 -14.65
C ILE A 34 -2.41 22.34 -13.52
N GLY A 35 -3.25 21.35 -13.82
CA GLY A 35 -3.65 20.33 -12.83
C GLY A 35 -2.46 19.54 -12.30
N THR A 36 -1.52 19.18 -13.18
CA THR A 36 -0.26 18.53 -12.81
C THR A 36 0.55 19.36 -11.83
N MET A 37 0.75 20.66 -12.10
CA MET A 37 1.55 21.51 -11.22
C MET A 37 0.90 21.65 -9.84
N ILE A 38 -0.42 21.87 -9.79
CA ILE A 38 -1.16 21.94 -8.52
C ILE A 38 -1.03 20.62 -7.75
N ALA A 39 -1.25 19.49 -8.42
CA ALA A 39 -1.17 18.18 -7.79
C ALA A 39 0.23 17.87 -7.27
N LEU A 40 1.30 18.16 -8.03
CA LEU A 40 2.68 17.98 -7.54
C LEU A 40 3.01 18.90 -6.37
N CYS A 41 2.56 20.17 -6.41
CA CYS A 41 2.75 21.13 -5.32
C CYS A 41 2.08 20.69 -4.01
N VAL A 42 1.06 19.85 -4.06
CA VAL A 42 0.33 19.36 -2.88
C VAL A 42 0.78 17.95 -2.48
N LEU A 43 0.78 17.01 -3.42
CA LEU A 43 1.04 15.59 -3.15
C LEU A 43 2.49 15.32 -2.76
N VAL A 44 3.47 16.03 -3.33
CA VAL A 44 4.89 15.81 -2.98
C VAL A 44 5.17 16.21 -1.52
N PRO A 45 4.77 17.40 -1.02
CA PRO A 45 4.89 17.72 0.40
C PRO A 45 4.16 16.73 1.32
N VAL A 46 2.94 16.31 0.96
CA VAL A 46 2.17 15.32 1.74
C VAL A 46 2.92 13.99 1.81
N LEU A 47 3.40 13.49 0.67
CA LEU A 47 4.19 12.27 0.60
C LEU A 47 5.43 12.36 1.50
N LEU A 48 6.21 13.43 1.39
CA LEU A 48 7.44 13.60 2.16
C LEU A 48 7.15 13.72 3.66
N ALA A 49 6.10 14.42 4.06
CA ALA A 49 5.68 14.54 5.44
C ALA A 49 5.21 13.20 6.03
N ALA A 50 4.38 12.45 5.31
CA ALA A 50 3.90 11.14 5.73
C ALA A 50 5.03 10.10 5.78
N PHE A 51 5.89 10.08 4.76
CA PHE A 51 7.08 9.22 4.72
C PHE A 51 8.02 9.51 5.89
N TRP A 52 8.26 10.79 6.17
CA TRP A 52 9.02 11.22 7.34
C TRP A 52 8.37 10.72 8.64
N LEU A 53 7.06 10.89 8.81
CA LEU A 53 6.35 10.44 10.01
C LEU A 53 6.51 8.93 10.24
N PHE A 54 6.27 8.10 9.22
CA PHE A 54 6.38 6.64 9.33
C PHE A 54 7.82 6.20 9.64
N THR A 55 8.82 6.83 9.02
CA THR A 55 10.24 6.51 9.26
C THR A 55 10.75 6.95 10.63
N ARG A 56 10.02 7.78 11.38
CA ARG A 56 10.36 8.14 12.78
C ARG A 56 9.94 7.07 13.80
N VAL A 57 9.04 6.17 13.45
CA VAL A 57 8.57 5.10 14.35
C VAL A 57 9.67 4.02 14.45
N ARG A 58 10.06 3.62 15.69
CA ARG A 58 10.84 2.38 15.87
C ARG A 58 9.89 1.20 15.62
N PRO A 59 10.23 0.19 14.80
CA PRO A 59 11.58 -0.23 14.36
C PRO A 59 12.18 0.45 13.12
N LEU A 60 11.37 1.11 12.27
CA LEU A 60 11.83 1.67 10.99
C LEU A 60 12.97 2.68 11.15
N ARG A 61 12.90 3.54 12.18
CA ARG A 61 13.95 4.51 12.51
C ARG A 61 15.33 3.87 12.73
N ALA A 62 15.38 2.61 13.15
CA ALA A 62 16.64 1.89 13.41
C ALA A 62 17.19 1.19 12.17
N ALA A 63 16.37 0.99 11.13
CA ALA A 63 16.80 0.40 9.88
C ALA A 63 17.36 1.46 8.91
N PRO A 64 18.27 1.10 8.00
CA PRO A 64 18.70 1.97 6.91
C PRO A 64 17.50 2.44 6.09
N ILE A 65 17.40 3.75 5.89
CA ILE A 65 16.26 4.39 5.21
C ILE A 65 16.04 3.89 3.78
N GLY A 66 17.08 3.30 3.15
CA GLY A 66 16.98 2.71 1.82
C GLY A 66 15.87 1.67 1.68
N TYR A 67 15.59 0.88 2.72
CA TYR A 67 14.49 -0.10 2.67
C TYR A 67 13.11 0.57 2.67
N SER A 68 12.97 1.72 3.35
CA SER A 68 11.76 2.54 3.29
C SER A 68 11.58 3.13 1.90
N TRP A 69 12.65 3.61 1.25
CA TRP A 69 12.58 4.06 -0.13
C TRP A 69 12.23 2.92 -1.11
N MET A 70 12.77 1.72 -0.92
CA MET A 70 12.41 0.55 -1.72
C MET A 70 10.93 0.17 -1.56
N ALA A 71 10.40 0.23 -0.33
CA ALA A 71 8.99 0.02 -0.05
C ALA A 71 8.11 1.07 -0.75
N LEU A 72 8.48 2.34 -0.65
CA LEU A 72 7.78 3.44 -1.29
C LEU A 72 7.76 3.29 -2.82
N ALA A 73 8.94 3.00 -3.41
CA ALA A 73 9.10 2.81 -4.84
C ALA A 73 8.29 1.61 -5.35
N TRP A 74 8.24 0.51 -4.60
CA TRP A 74 7.38 -0.61 -4.95
C TRP A 74 5.91 -0.20 -4.97
N GLY A 75 5.43 0.47 -3.92
CA GLY A 75 4.06 0.93 -3.81
C GLY A 75 3.61 1.81 -4.98
N GLY A 76 4.35 2.90 -5.21
CA GLY A 76 3.97 3.89 -6.22
C GLY A 76 4.25 3.47 -7.65
N LEU A 77 5.20 2.57 -7.90
CA LEU A 77 5.60 2.21 -9.27
C LEU A 77 5.10 0.82 -9.63
N ALA A 78 5.60 -0.20 -8.93
CA ALA A 78 5.32 -1.60 -9.28
C ALA A 78 3.87 -1.99 -8.94
N ALA A 79 3.44 -1.78 -7.70
CA ALA A 79 2.11 -2.19 -7.24
C ALA A 79 1.02 -1.40 -7.96
N PHE A 80 1.15 -0.06 -8.04
CA PHE A 80 0.24 0.77 -8.84
C PHE A 80 0.20 0.33 -10.30
N GLY A 81 1.35 0.06 -10.91
CA GLY A 81 1.39 -0.34 -12.31
C GLY A 81 0.71 -1.68 -12.59
N VAL A 82 0.94 -2.68 -11.74
CA VAL A 82 0.26 -3.98 -11.83
C VAL A 82 -1.25 -3.81 -11.63
N ALA A 83 -1.66 -3.08 -10.59
CA ALA A 83 -3.05 -2.79 -10.29
C ALA A 83 -3.76 -2.09 -11.45
N PHE A 84 -3.14 -1.08 -12.05
CA PHE A 84 -3.73 -0.34 -13.17
C PHE A 84 -4.14 -1.25 -14.34
N LEU A 85 -3.28 -2.22 -14.69
CA LEU A 85 -3.59 -3.19 -15.74
C LEU A 85 -4.60 -4.25 -15.27
N ALA A 86 -4.44 -4.74 -14.05
CA ALA A 86 -5.28 -5.78 -13.47
C ALA A 86 -6.73 -5.31 -13.28
N ASN A 87 -6.94 -4.10 -12.76
CA ASN A 87 -8.24 -3.48 -12.57
C ASN A 87 -9.05 -3.50 -13.87
N THR A 88 -8.43 -3.08 -14.98
CA THR A 88 -9.10 -3.06 -16.30
C THR A 88 -9.48 -4.48 -16.76
N ALA A 89 -8.55 -5.43 -16.63
CA ALA A 89 -8.77 -6.80 -17.07
C ALA A 89 -9.86 -7.51 -16.24
N PHE A 90 -9.81 -7.37 -14.92
CA PHE A 90 -10.73 -8.00 -13.99
C PHE A 90 -12.11 -7.36 -14.02
N SER A 91 -12.21 -6.03 -14.14
CA SER A 91 -13.51 -5.36 -14.36
C SER A 91 -14.16 -5.78 -15.68
N SER A 92 -13.37 -6.00 -16.75
CA SER A 92 -13.87 -6.57 -18.00
C SER A 92 -14.41 -8.00 -17.82
N LEU A 93 -13.71 -8.84 -17.06
CA LEU A 93 -14.16 -10.20 -16.75
C LEU A 93 -15.45 -10.18 -15.93
N LEU A 94 -15.51 -9.36 -14.87
CA LEU A 94 -16.68 -9.24 -14.01
C LEU A 94 -17.91 -8.78 -14.81
N THR A 95 -17.74 -7.82 -15.71
CA THR A 95 -18.81 -7.36 -16.62
C THR A 95 -19.35 -8.49 -17.50
N LYS A 96 -18.46 -9.38 -17.98
CA LYS A 96 -18.83 -10.51 -18.85
C LYS A 96 -19.45 -11.69 -18.09
N THR A 97 -19.07 -11.92 -16.84
CA THR A 97 -19.54 -13.06 -16.04
C THR A 97 -20.77 -12.75 -15.19
N THR A 98 -21.07 -11.46 -14.98
CA THR A 98 -22.22 -11.01 -14.19
C THR A 98 -23.23 -10.24 -15.05
N SER A 99 -23.45 -8.95 -14.79
CA SER A 99 -24.20 -8.04 -15.66
C SER A 99 -23.53 -6.66 -15.70
N PRO A 100 -23.72 -5.86 -16.76
CA PRO A 100 -23.19 -4.50 -16.82
C PRO A 100 -23.61 -3.63 -15.63
N LEU A 101 -24.88 -3.72 -15.21
CA LEU A 101 -25.39 -2.97 -14.06
C LEU A 101 -24.76 -3.41 -12.73
N PHE A 102 -24.48 -4.71 -12.58
CA PHE A 102 -23.80 -5.21 -11.39
C PHE A 102 -22.35 -4.74 -11.35
N ALA A 103 -21.63 -4.89 -12.47
CA ALA A 103 -20.24 -4.48 -12.57
C ALA A 103 -20.05 -2.98 -12.37
N ASP A 104 -20.91 -2.14 -12.97
CA ASP A 104 -20.89 -0.68 -12.77
C ASP A 104 -20.97 -0.26 -11.29
N ARG A 105 -21.67 -1.05 -10.47
CA ARG A 105 -21.88 -0.74 -9.04
C ARG A 105 -20.88 -1.37 -8.09
N TRP A 106 -20.30 -2.51 -8.46
CA TRP A 106 -19.55 -3.36 -7.54
C TRP A 106 -18.15 -3.72 -8.02
N ALA A 107 -17.75 -3.37 -9.25
CA ALA A 107 -16.45 -3.73 -9.78
C ALA A 107 -15.32 -3.20 -8.91
N ASP A 108 -15.33 -1.91 -8.56
CA ASP A 108 -14.30 -1.31 -7.72
C ASP A 108 -14.19 -2.03 -6.37
N ALA A 109 -15.33 -2.30 -5.72
CA ALA A 109 -15.41 -3.00 -4.43
C ALA A 109 -15.01 -4.48 -4.45
N ILE A 110 -14.84 -5.10 -5.62
CA ILE A 110 -14.48 -6.52 -5.77
C ILE A 110 -13.07 -6.65 -6.34
N VAL A 111 -12.76 -5.86 -7.36
CA VAL A 111 -11.55 -6.00 -8.17
C VAL A 111 -10.37 -5.38 -7.46
N ALA A 112 -10.42 -4.08 -7.14
CA ALA A 112 -9.32 -3.35 -6.53
C ALA A 112 -8.84 -3.96 -5.19
N PRO A 113 -9.71 -4.46 -4.31
CA PRO A 113 -9.26 -5.17 -3.11
C PRO A 113 -8.40 -6.40 -3.41
N LEU A 114 -8.69 -7.14 -4.47
CA LEU A 114 -8.03 -8.39 -4.78
C LEU A 114 -6.66 -8.18 -5.42
N ASP A 115 -6.55 -7.32 -6.42
CA ASP A 115 -5.28 -7.09 -7.10
C ASP A 115 -4.39 -6.11 -6.35
N GLU A 116 -4.91 -4.97 -5.88
CA GLU A 116 -4.11 -3.92 -5.27
C GLU A 116 -3.52 -4.36 -3.94
N GLU A 117 -4.33 -4.90 -3.02
CA GLU A 117 -3.81 -5.31 -1.71
C GLU A 117 -2.79 -6.45 -1.82
N THR A 118 -2.97 -7.32 -2.82
CA THR A 118 -2.00 -8.38 -3.14
C THR A 118 -0.69 -7.79 -3.69
N ALA A 119 -0.77 -6.89 -4.66
CA ALA A 119 0.39 -6.24 -5.26
C ALA A 119 1.16 -5.40 -4.23
N LYS A 120 0.45 -4.71 -3.33
CA LYS A 120 1.04 -3.96 -2.22
C LYS A 120 1.68 -4.87 -1.17
N LEU A 121 1.00 -5.93 -0.74
CA LEU A 121 1.58 -6.88 0.22
C LEU A 121 2.83 -7.60 -0.34
N ALA A 122 2.87 -7.86 -1.65
CA ALA A 122 4.07 -8.37 -2.32
C ALA A 122 5.30 -7.46 -2.12
N GLY A 123 5.11 -6.15 -2.03
CA GLY A 123 6.18 -5.20 -1.71
C GLY A 123 6.76 -5.43 -0.33
N VAL A 124 5.91 -5.62 0.68
CA VAL A 124 6.34 -5.95 2.05
C VAL A 124 7.09 -7.28 2.07
N ALA A 125 6.58 -8.28 1.33
CA ALA A 125 7.25 -9.57 1.19
C ALA A 125 8.61 -9.46 0.50
N LEU A 126 8.75 -8.62 -0.52
CA LEU A 126 10.04 -8.37 -1.16
C LEU A 126 11.04 -7.71 -0.21
N ILE A 127 10.62 -6.73 0.60
CA ILE A 127 11.50 -6.18 1.65
C ILE A 127 11.90 -7.28 2.64
N ALA A 128 10.97 -8.14 3.05
CA ALA A 128 11.27 -9.26 3.94
C ALA A 128 12.27 -10.25 3.32
N LEU A 129 12.19 -10.52 2.02
CA LEU A 129 13.13 -11.42 1.33
C LEU A 129 14.49 -10.75 1.07
N ILE A 130 14.49 -9.44 0.79
CA ILE A 130 15.69 -8.63 0.53
C ILE A 130 16.44 -8.31 1.82
N ALA A 131 15.75 -8.19 2.95
CA ALA A 131 16.31 -7.87 4.25
C ALA A 131 15.44 -8.44 5.39
N PRO A 132 15.47 -9.77 5.64
CA PRO A 132 14.63 -10.38 6.68
C PRO A 132 14.82 -9.78 8.07
N TRP A 133 16.04 -9.31 8.36
CA TRP A 133 16.39 -8.70 9.64
C TRP A 133 15.68 -7.37 9.93
N VAL A 134 15.15 -6.66 8.91
CA VAL A 134 14.34 -5.46 9.15
C VAL A 134 12.91 -5.80 9.57
N MET A 135 12.46 -7.05 9.36
CA MET A 135 11.15 -7.56 9.76
C MET A 135 11.21 -8.13 11.18
N SER A 136 11.59 -7.29 12.15
CA SER A 136 11.80 -7.70 13.55
C SER A 136 10.51 -8.12 14.28
N GLY A 137 9.35 -7.77 13.75
CA GLY A 137 8.06 -8.04 14.36
C GLY A 137 6.91 -7.39 13.60
N ALA A 138 5.68 -7.60 14.10
CA ALA A 138 4.46 -7.05 13.50
C ALA A 138 4.52 -5.52 13.31
N LEU A 139 5.14 -4.78 14.23
CA LEU A 139 5.25 -3.33 14.13
C LEU A 139 6.18 -2.87 12.99
N ALA A 140 7.24 -3.64 12.69
CA ALA A 140 8.08 -3.38 11.53
C ALA A 140 7.29 -3.59 10.23
N GLY A 141 6.54 -4.70 10.14
CA GLY A 141 5.67 -4.99 9.02
C GLY A 141 4.58 -3.93 8.82
N PHE A 142 3.98 -3.44 9.90
CA PHE A 142 3.03 -2.33 9.87
C PHE A 142 3.64 -1.10 9.22
N GLY A 143 4.85 -0.70 9.64
CA GLY A 143 5.51 0.49 9.11
C GLY A 143 5.92 0.34 7.64
N TYR A 144 6.52 -0.78 7.24
CA TYR A 144 6.83 -1.01 5.82
C TYR A 144 5.57 -1.12 4.96
N GLY A 145 4.53 -1.78 5.46
CA GLY A 145 3.22 -1.83 4.80
C GLY A 145 2.61 -0.45 4.62
N ALA A 146 2.66 0.41 5.64
CA ALA A 146 2.20 1.79 5.55
C ALA A 146 2.95 2.57 4.46
N ILE A 147 4.26 2.39 4.34
CA ILE A 147 5.08 3.08 3.33
C ILE A 147 4.80 2.55 1.92
N VAL A 148 4.60 1.24 1.74
CA VAL A 148 4.16 0.69 0.44
C VAL A 148 2.79 1.26 0.06
N GLY A 149 1.81 1.20 0.96
CA GLY A 149 0.47 1.72 0.70
C GLY A 149 0.45 3.23 0.47
N LEU A 150 1.30 4.00 1.15
CA LEU A 150 1.47 5.44 0.93
C LEU A 150 2.00 5.74 -0.49
N GLY A 151 2.99 4.96 -0.96
CA GLY A 151 3.50 5.11 -2.32
C GLY A 151 2.40 4.88 -3.36
N PHE A 152 1.61 3.81 -3.18
CA PHE A 152 0.47 3.50 -4.05
C PHE A 152 -0.55 4.64 -4.04
N GLN A 153 -0.96 5.06 -2.85
CA GLN A 153 -1.94 6.12 -2.65
C GLN A 153 -1.58 7.41 -3.36
N ILE A 154 -0.33 7.88 -3.26
CA ILE A 154 0.06 9.15 -3.86
C ILE A 154 -0.02 9.11 -5.39
N VAL A 155 0.35 7.99 -6.00
CA VAL A 155 0.29 7.84 -7.46
C VAL A 155 -1.15 7.66 -7.93
N GLU A 156 -1.97 6.96 -7.15
CA GLU A 156 -3.40 6.85 -7.42
C GLU A 156 -4.12 8.19 -7.27
N ASP A 157 -3.86 8.94 -6.19
CA ASP A 157 -4.41 10.28 -5.98
C ASP A 157 -4.07 11.21 -7.16
N PHE A 158 -2.86 11.06 -7.74
CA PHE A 158 -2.45 11.79 -8.93
C PHE A 158 -3.20 11.35 -10.19
N LEU A 159 -3.47 10.05 -10.38
CA LEU A 159 -4.36 9.56 -11.45
C LEU A 159 -5.77 10.13 -11.30
N TYR A 160 -6.30 10.19 -10.07
CA TYR A 160 -7.64 10.72 -9.82
C TYR A 160 -7.79 12.19 -10.15
N VAL A 161 -6.73 13.00 -10.04
CA VAL A 161 -6.75 14.39 -10.53
C VAL A 161 -7.12 14.42 -12.02
N PHE A 162 -6.48 13.58 -12.84
CA PHE A 162 -6.78 13.53 -14.27
C PHE A 162 -8.16 12.95 -14.55
N ASN A 163 -8.57 11.89 -13.84
CA ASN A 163 -9.90 11.31 -13.98
C ASN A 163 -11.00 12.35 -13.70
N THR A 164 -10.83 13.17 -12.66
CA THR A 164 -11.78 14.24 -12.33
C THR A 164 -11.83 15.29 -13.45
N ILE A 165 -10.67 15.80 -13.90
CA ILE A 165 -10.61 16.77 -15.00
C ILE A 165 -11.26 16.22 -16.28
N ILE A 166 -11.01 14.97 -16.62
CA ILE A 166 -11.57 14.33 -17.82
C ILE A 166 -13.10 14.18 -17.67
N ALA A 167 -13.58 13.72 -16.52
CA ALA A 167 -15.00 13.49 -16.26
C ALA A 167 -15.85 14.77 -16.32
N THR A 168 -15.26 15.93 -16.03
CA THR A 168 -15.90 17.25 -16.09
C THR A 168 -15.70 17.98 -17.42
N GLY A 169 -15.14 17.30 -18.43
CA GLY A 169 -15.01 17.80 -19.81
C GLY A 169 -13.64 18.38 -20.18
N GLY A 170 -12.65 18.31 -19.28
CA GLY A 170 -11.24 18.59 -19.60
C GLY A 170 -10.84 20.06 -19.62
N ILE A 171 -11.75 20.98 -19.25
CA ILE A 171 -11.55 22.43 -19.39
C ILE A 171 -11.11 23.07 -18.06
N GLN A 172 -11.72 22.70 -16.92
CA GLN A 172 -11.57 23.39 -15.64
C GLN A 172 -10.45 22.80 -14.76
N GLN A 173 -9.23 22.69 -15.32
CA GLN A 173 -8.11 21.98 -14.67
C GLN A 173 -7.87 22.39 -13.21
N SER A 174 -7.88 23.69 -12.90
CA SER A 174 -7.58 24.18 -11.55
C SER A 174 -8.65 23.80 -10.52
N GLY A 175 -9.92 24.08 -10.82
CA GLY A 175 -11.04 23.78 -9.95
C GLY A 175 -11.20 22.28 -9.70
N ASP A 176 -11.15 21.49 -10.79
CA ASP A 176 -11.31 20.04 -10.75
C ASP A 176 -10.16 19.37 -9.99
N THR A 177 -8.93 19.86 -10.17
CA THR A 177 -7.77 19.37 -9.40
C THR A 177 -7.93 19.65 -7.91
N VAL A 178 -8.32 20.87 -7.54
CA VAL A 178 -8.52 21.24 -6.13
C VAL A 178 -9.63 20.41 -5.51
N GLN A 179 -10.74 20.19 -6.23
CA GLN A 179 -11.82 19.33 -5.78
C GLN A 179 -11.37 17.88 -5.57
N SER A 180 -10.64 17.31 -6.54
CA SER A 180 -10.11 15.95 -6.46
C SER A 180 -9.16 15.79 -5.26
N LEU A 181 -8.18 16.69 -5.12
CA LEU A 181 -7.22 16.68 -4.01
C LEU A 181 -7.91 16.90 -2.67
N PHE A 182 -8.92 17.77 -2.59
CA PHE A 182 -9.66 17.99 -1.35
C PHE A 182 -10.40 16.70 -0.94
N ALA A 183 -11.08 16.05 -1.89
CA ALA A 183 -11.76 14.79 -1.62
C ALA A 183 -10.78 13.71 -1.12
N ARG A 184 -9.60 13.58 -1.74
CA ARG A 184 -8.65 12.55 -1.36
C ARG A 184 -7.86 12.87 -0.10
N LEU A 185 -7.44 14.11 0.10
CA LEU A 185 -6.60 14.46 1.26
C LEU A 185 -7.39 14.73 2.54
N VAL A 186 -8.60 15.30 2.42
CA VAL A 186 -9.42 15.62 3.59
C VAL A 186 -10.31 14.43 3.97
N TYR A 187 -10.88 13.75 2.97
CA TYR A 187 -11.88 12.72 3.21
C TYR A 187 -11.40 11.27 3.04
N SER A 188 -10.23 10.98 2.48
CA SER A 188 -9.78 9.57 2.35
C SER A 188 -8.39 9.27 2.91
N ALA A 189 -7.45 10.22 2.89
CA ALA A 189 -6.04 9.98 3.17
C ALA A 189 -5.74 9.41 4.57
N TRP A 190 -6.65 9.57 5.52
CA TRP A 190 -6.47 9.12 6.91
C TRP A 190 -6.70 7.62 7.11
N TRP A 191 -7.33 6.92 6.17
CA TRP A 191 -7.73 5.51 6.30
C TRP A 191 -7.69 4.72 4.99
N SER A 192 -6.98 5.25 3.98
CA SER A 192 -6.85 4.68 2.65
C SER A 192 -5.75 3.60 2.59
N HIS A 193 -5.11 3.42 1.43
CA HIS A 193 -4.21 2.31 1.15
C HIS A 193 -3.07 2.13 2.15
N TRP A 194 -2.49 3.20 2.71
CA TRP A 194 -1.44 3.06 3.73
C TRP A 194 -1.94 2.27 4.94
N ALA A 195 -3.19 2.47 5.37
CA ALA A 195 -3.76 1.81 6.53
C ALA A 195 -4.03 0.33 6.24
N MET A 196 -4.61 0.03 5.08
CA MET A 196 -4.93 -1.33 4.64
C MET A 196 -3.65 -2.17 4.49
N THR A 197 -2.65 -1.64 3.78
CA THR A 197 -1.38 -2.35 3.58
C THR A 197 -0.56 -2.44 4.88
N ALA A 198 -0.67 -1.48 5.80
CA ALA A 198 -0.08 -1.59 7.13
C ALA A 198 -0.65 -2.77 7.93
N VAL A 199 -1.97 -3.00 7.86
CA VAL A 199 -2.62 -4.15 8.50
C VAL A 199 -2.11 -5.46 7.91
N ALA A 200 -2.11 -5.60 6.58
CA ALA A 200 -1.59 -6.78 5.90
C ALA A 200 -0.09 -7.02 6.22
N GLY A 201 0.72 -5.96 6.16
CA GLY A 201 2.14 -6.01 6.47
C GLY A 201 2.43 -6.44 7.91
N ALA A 202 1.62 -6.02 8.88
CA ALA A 202 1.74 -6.44 10.26
C ALA A 202 1.54 -7.96 10.43
N GLY A 203 0.55 -8.53 9.73
CA GLY A 203 0.32 -9.98 9.72
C GLY A 203 1.46 -10.76 9.09
N LEU A 204 2.00 -10.29 7.96
CA LEU A 204 3.13 -10.91 7.29
C LEU A 204 4.39 -10.89 8.17
N ALA A 205 4.73 -9.74 8.76
CA ALA A 205 5.91 -9.66 9.64
C ALA A 205 5.72 -10.42 10.96
N TYR A 206 4.49 -10.52 11.49
CA TYR A 206 4.19 -11.44 12.58
C TYR A 206 4.53 -12.88 12.19
N ALA A 207 4.07 -13.33 11.02
CA ALA A 207 4.33 -14.66 10.54
C ALA A 207 5.84 -14.90 10.35
N ILE A 208 6.61 -13.91 9.92
CA ILE A 208 8.07 -14.05 9.78
C ILE A 208 8.76 -14.13 11.16
N ALA A 209 8.44 -13.20 12.06
CA ALA A 209 9.18 -13.01 13.31
C ALA A 209 8.82 -14.02 14.43
N ARG A 210 7.59 -14.55 14.45
CA ARG A 210 7.10 -15.44 15.53
C ARG A 210 7.43 -16.90 15.29
N THR A 211 8.72 -17.24 15.22
CA THR A 211 9.19 -18.62 15.05
C THR A 211 8.91 -19.51 16.27
N ASP A 212 8.50 -18.92 17.40
CA ASP A 212 8.00 -19.62 18.59
C ASP A 212 6.60 -20.24 18.41
N ARG A 213 5.91 -19.91 17.32
CA ARG A 213 4.55 -20.40 17.01
C ARG A 213 4.58 -21.42 15.88
N THR A 214 3.55 -22.28 15.86
CA THR A 214 3.38 -23.25 14.77
C THR A 214 3.22 -22.55 13.42
N LEU A 215 3.64 -23.20 12.33
CA LEU A 215 3.48 -22.66 10.98
C LEU A 215 2.02 -22.32 10.69
N ALA A 216 1.09 -23.21 11.06
CA ALA A 216 -0.34 -22.99 10.88
C ALA A 216 -0.81 -21.68 11.53
N ALA A 217 -0.47 -21.44 12.80
CA ALA A 217 -0.87 -20.20 13.49
C ALA A 217 -0.28 -18.94 12.85
N ARG A 218 0.97 -19.01 12.39
CA ARG A 218 1.66 -17.90 11.70
C ARG A 218 0.99 -17.58 10.37
N VAL A 219 0.72 -18.60 9.56
CA VAL A 219 0.04 -18.46 8.26
C VAL A 219 -1.39 -17.95 8.45
N THR A 220 -2.13 -18.46 9.43
CA THR A 220 -3.48 -17.95 9.73
C THR A 220 -3.45 -16.46 10.04
N VAL A 221 -2.51 -15.96 10.85
CA VAL A 221 -2.42 -14.52 11.15
C VAL A 221 -2.10 -13.70 9.90
N ALA A 222 -1.14 -14.13 9.07
CA ALA A 222 -0.80 -13.42 7.84
C ALA A 222 -1.98 -13.38 6.85
N VAL A 223 -2.63 -14.52 6.62
CA VAL A 223 -3.77 -14.63 5.71
C VAL A 223 -4.96 -13.84 6.22
N SER A 224 -5.29 -13.91 7.51
CA SER A 224 -6.40 -13.15 8.09
C SER A 224 -6.15 -11.63 8.01
N ALA A 225 -4.91 -11.17 8.22
CA ALA A 225 -4.58 -9.75 8.10
C ALA A 225 -4.65 -9.26 6.64
N TRP A 226 -4.24 -10.11 5.69
CA TRP A 226 -4.35 -9.81 4.26
C TRP A 226 -5.82 -9.76 3.81
N ILE A 227 -6.63 -10.74 4.19
CA ILE A 227 -8.08 -10.72 3.93
C ILE A 227 -8.73 -9.50 4.60
N LEU A 228 -8.33 -9.14 5.82
CA LEU A 228 -8.86 -7.95 6.50
C LEU A 228 -8.53 -6.66 5.73
N ALA A 229 -7.32 -6.54 5.16
CA ALA A 229 -6.97 -5.41 4.30
C ALA A 229 -7.84 -5.36 3.03
N MET A 230 -8.09 -6.51 2.40
CA MET A 230 -9.04 -6.60 1.26
C MET A 230 -10.45 -6.18 1.67
N LEU A 231 -10.94 -6.63 2.83
CA LEU A 231 -12.28 -6.27 3.31
C LEU A 231 -12.38 -4.78 3.66
N MET A 232 -11.33 -4.19 4.22
CA MET A 232 -11.24 -2.74 4.44
C MET A 232 -11.34 -1.98 3.13
N HIS A 233 -10.64 -2.45 2.09
CA HIS A 233 -10.65 -1.84 0.76
C HIS A 233 -12.02 -1.99 0.08
N ALA A 234 -12.58 -3.21 0.08
CA ALA A 234 -13.90 -3.50 -0.46
C ALA A 234 -14.99 -2.67 0.22
N TRP A 235 -14.87 -2.46 1.53
CA TRP A 235 -15.76 -1.59 2.26
C TRP A 235 -15.65 -0.13 1.79
N TRP A 236 -14.43 0.38 1.63
CA TRP A 236 -14.17 1.73 1.14
C TRP A 236 -14.75 1.97 -0.26
N ASP A 237 -14.67 0.98 -1.15
CA ASP A 237 -15.16 1.09 -2.52
C ASP A 237 -16.61 0.63 -2.70
N SER A 238 -17.22 0.04 -1.66
CA SER A 238 -18.60 -0.44 -1.75
C SER A 238 -19.57 0.68 -2.12
N PRO A 239 -20.64 0.39 -2.90
CA PRO A 239 -21.70 1.37 -3.16
C PRO A 239 -22.55 1.68 -1.92
N LEU A 240 -22.31 0.95 -0.82
CA LEU A 240 -23.01 1.16 0.44
C LEU A 240 -22.51 2.46 1.09
N LEU A 241 -23.44 3.22 1.66
CA LEU A 241 -23.15 4.49 2.35
C LEU A 241 -22.35 5.48 1.47
N SER A 242 -22.66 5.54 0.16
CA SER A 242 -21.96 6.39 -0.83
C SER A 242 -21.77 7.84 -0.38
N ASP A 243 -22.75 8.37 0.36
CA ASP A 243 -22.78 9.78 0.77
C ASP A 243 -22.17 10.01 2.17
N SER A 244 -21.63 8.96 2.80
CA SER A 244 -21.16 9.01 4.20
C SER A 244 -19.70 8.60 4.34
N THR A 245 -18.81 9.47 3.87
CA THR A 245 -17.37 9.21 3.88
C THR A 245 -16.81 8.88 5.27
N PHE A 246 -17.23 9.60 6.31
CA PHE A 246 -16.76 9.34 7.67
C PHE A 246 -17.29 8.01 8.23
N ALA A 247 -18.54 7.63 7.91
CA ALA A 247 -19.07 6.34 8.34
C ALA A 247 -18.32 5.17 7.68
N LYS A 248 -17.82 5.37 6.46
CA LYS A 248 -16.97 4.38 5.80
C LYS A 248 -15.54 4.39 6.35
N GLY A 249 -14.98 5.58 6.58
CA GLY A 249 -13.57 5.77 6.91
C GLY A 249 -13.17 5.53 8.36
N ILE A 250 -13.98 5.97 9.33
CA ILE A 250 -13.67 5.83 10.76
C ILE A 250 -13.43 4.36 11.15
N PRO A 251 -14.26 3.37 10.73
CA PRO A 251 -13.99 1.96 11.02
C PRO A 251 -12.61 1.49 10.53
N LEU A 252 -12.18 1.93 9.35
CA LEU A 252 -10.88 1.56 8.76
C LEU A 252 -9.72 2.13 9.58
N LEU A 253 -9.83 3.39 9.99
CA LEU A 253 -8.86 4.02 10.89
C LEU A 253 -8.79 3.30 12.24
N VAL A 254 -9.94 2.95 12.81
CA VAL A 254 -10.02 2.21 14.08
C VAL A 254 -9.32 0.85 13.95
N VAL A 255 -9.55 0.10 12.87
CA VAL A 255 -8.87 -1.17 12.61
C VAL A 255 -7.35 -0.96 12.55
N ALA A 256 -6.87 0.03 11.79
CA ALA A 256 -5.44 0.32 11.68
C ALA A 256 -4.82 0.71 13.04
N ILE A 257 -5.50 1.52 13.84
CA ILE A 257 -5.06 1.90 15.19
C ILE A 257 -5.01 0.68 16.12
N VAL A 258 -6.04 -0.16 16.11
CA VAL A 258 -6.08 -1.38 16.93
C VAL A 258 -4.92 -2.30 16.56
N VAL A 259 -4.70 -2.55 15.27
CA VAL A 259 -3.59 -3.38 14.79
C VAL A 259 -2.24 -2.75 15.16
N PHE A 260 -2.08 -1.44 15.05
CA PHE A 260 -0.87 -0.74 15.49
C PHE A 260 -0.61 -0.93 16.99
N ILE A 261 -1.63 -0.76 17.84
CA ILE A 261 -1.52 -0.92 19.30
C ILE A 261 -1.14 -2.37 19.63
N VAL A 262 -1.80 -3.36 19.01
CA VAL A 262 -1.50 -4.78 19.19
C VAL A 262 -0.07 -5.09 18.75
N ALA A 263 0.32 -4.63 17.56
CA ALA A 263 1.67 -4.82 17.02
C ALA A 263 2.74 -4.22 17.93
N ARG A 264 2.50 -3.00 18.45
CA ARG A 264 3.39 -2.33 19.41
C ARG A 264 3.49 -3.06 20.74
N HIS A 265 2.38 -3.63 21.22
CA HIS A 265 2.36 -4.39 22.47
C HIS A 265 3.14 -5.71 22.33
N LEU A 266 2.98 -6.40 21.19
CA LEU A 266 3.75 -7.60 20.86
C LEU A 266 5.25 -7.30 20.76
N ASP A 267 5.62 -6.15 20.17
CA ASP A 267 7.02 -5.73 20.02
C ASP A 267 7.66 -5.34 21.37
N ARG A 268 6.92 -4.68 22.26
CA ARG A 268 7.41 -4.39 23.62
C ARG A 268 7.66 -5.66 24.44
N ARG A 269 6.78 -6.66 24.30
CA ARG A 269 6.97 -7.96 24.94
C ARG A 269 8.10 -8.77 24.28
N SER A 270 8.38 -8.52 23.00
CA SER A 270 9.49 -9.18 22.30
C SER A 270 10.86 -8.55 22.58
N ILE A 271 10.97 -7.40 23.27
CA ILE A 271 12.27 -6.88 23.76
C ILE A 271 12.93 -7.86 24.76
N ALA A 272 12.17 -8.79 25.35
CA ALA A 272 12.71 -9.96 26.06
C ALA A 272 13.43 -10.99 25.14
N TYR A 273 13.36 -10.83 23.81
CA TYR A 273 14.04 -11.64 22.79
C TYR A 273 15.29 -10.93 22.23
N GLY A 274 15.72 -9.83 22.85
CA GLY A 274 16.83 -8.96 22.44
C GLY A 274 18.23 -9.54 22.62
N ASP A 275 18.45 -10.83 22.40
CA ASP A 275 19.79 -11.32 22.03
C ASP A 275 19.95 -11.19 20.52
N ALA A 276 20.44 -10.02 20.12
CA ALA A 276 20.84 -9.71 18.74
C ALA A 276 21.89 -10.69 18.16
N GLN A 277 22.43 -11.62 18.97
CA GLN A 277 23.35 -12.67 18.56
C GLN A 277 22.68 -13.92 17.95
N ARG A 278 21.37 -14.15 18.08
CA ARG A 278 20.74 -15.37 17.53
C ARG A 278 20.49 -15.36 16.03
N LEU A 279 20.38 -14.18 15.41
CA LEU A 279 20.16 -14.07 13.96
C LEU A 279 21.46 -14.14 13.14
N SER A 280 22.64 -13.97 13.76
CA SER A 280 23.93 -14.19 13.09
C SER A 280 24.38 -15.65 13.09
N HIS A 281 23.87 -16.48 14.02
CA HIS A 281 24.34 -17.86 14.19
C HIS A 281 23.65 -18.92 13.32
N THR A 282 22.49 -18.62 12.72
CA THR A 282 21.72 -19.61 11.93
C THR A 282 21.89 -19.49 10.42
N TRP A 283 22.52 -18.43 9.92
CA TRP A 283 22.71 -18.23 8.47
C TRP A 283 24.16 -18.35 7.99
N GLY A 284 25.09 -18.67 8.90
CA GLY A 284 26.53 -18.83 8.61
C GLY A 284 27.01 -20.28 8.52
N LYS A 285 26.10 -21.27 8.50
CA LYS A 285 26.44 -22.70 8.36
C LYS A 285 25.49 -23.41 7.42
N VAL A 286 25.56 -23.04 6.15
CA VAL A 286 25.33 -24.00 5.06
C VAL A 286 26.50 -23.76 4.12
N GLU A 287 27.45 -24.69 4.16
CA GLU A 287 28.57 -24.79 3.22
C GLU A 287 28.07 -24.89 1.78
#